data_AF-A0A4R4SDG8-F1
#
_entry.id   AF-A0A4R4SDG8-F1
#
_cell.length_a   1.000
_cell.length_b   1.000
_cell.length_c   1.000
_cell.angle_alpha   90.00
_cell.angle_beta   90.00
_cell.angle_gamma   90.00
#
_symmetry.space_group_name_H-M   'P 1'
#
loop_
_entity.id
_entity.type
_entity.pdbx_description
1 polymer ?
#
loop_
_entity_poly.entity_id
_entity_poly.type
_entity_poly.pdbx_seq_one_letter_code
_entity_poly.pdbx_strand_id
1 'polypeptide(L)' 'MDVRRGEQPPWIVSDDLWAEIAPLLPPRPPRRYRNPGRKPLNDRKVLCGIRYVLYTAIFWEYLPKSWASGRE' A
#
# COMPACT_ATOMS: atom_id res chain seq x y z
N MET A 1 4.06 -16.47 12.49
CA MET A 1 4.32 -15.07 12.90
C MET A 1 3.06 -14.61 13.59
N ASP A 2 3.15 -14.33 14.89
CA ASP A 2 1.98 -14.08 15.72
C ASP A 2 1.92 -12.57 16.02
N VAL A 3 0.99 -11.87 15.37
CA VAL A 3 0.64 -10.50 15.77
C VAL A 3 -0.21 -10.67 17.02
N ARG A 4 0.24 -10.17 18.17
CA ARG A 4 -0.52 -10.38 19.40
C ARG A 4 -1.88 -9.72 19.27
N ARG A 5 -2.88 -10.32 19.92
CA ARG A 5 -4.25 -9.78 19.93
C ARG A 5 -4.23 -8.36 20.50
N GLY A 6 -4.62 -7.38 19.69
CA GLY A 6 -4.60 -5.95 20.04
C GLY A 6 -3.38 -5.17 19.52
N GLU A 7 -2.36 -5.85 18.99
CA GLU A 7 -1.26 -5.18 18.27
C GLU A 7 -1.67 -4.97 16.81
N GLN A 8 -1.41 -3.75 16.30
CA GLN A 8 -1.60 -3.45 14.89
C GLN A 8 -0.60 -4.29 14.08
N PRO A 9 -1.02 -4.95 12.97
CA PRO A 9 -0.10 -5.72 12.17
C PRO A 9 1.06 -4.86 11.65
N PRO A 10 2.30 -5.38 11.59
CA PRO A 10 3.50 -4.58 11.31
C PRO A 10 3.53 -3.96 9.91
N TRP A 11 2.69 -4.45 9.00
CA TRP A 11 2.52 -3.90 7.66
C TRP A 11 1.55 -2.72 7.57
N ILE A 12 0.73 -2.45 8.60
CA ILE A 12 -0.17 -1.30 8.58
C ILE A 12 0.62 -0.05 8.97
N VAL A 13 0.64 0.92 8.07
CA VAL A 13 1.26 2.24 8.30
C VAL A 13 0.34 3.05 9.23
N SER A 14 0.83 3.47 10.38
CA SER A 14 0.10 4.35 11.32
C SER A 14 -0.13 5.75 10.73
N ASP A 15 -1.05 6.51 11.33
CA ASP A 15 -1.33 7.89 10.87
C ASP A 15 -0.11 8.80 11.05
N ASP A 16 0.58 8.70 12.18
CA ASP A 16 1.79 9.49 12.47
C ASP A 16 2.89 9.22 11.45
N LEU A 17 3.18 7.94 11.19
CA LEU A 17 4.18 7.55 10.19
C LEU A 17 3.76 7.99 8.78
N TRP A 18 2.47 7.93 8.48
CA TRP A 18 1.96 8.43 7.20
C TRP A 18 2.11 9.95 7.07
N ALA A 19 1.90 10.71 8.15
CA ALA A 19 2.07 12.16 8.18
C ALA A 19 3.52 12.58 7.89
N GLU A 20 4.50 11.77 8.32
CA GLU A 20 5.92 11.96 8.00
C GLU A 20 6.26 11.59 6.55
N ILE A 21 5.73 10.48 6.03
CA ILE A 21 6.07 9.95 4.71
C ILE A 21 5.37 10.70 3.57
N ALA A 22 4.07 11.01 3.71
CA ALA A 22 3.26 11.53 2.62
C ALA A 22 3.83 12.82 1.98
N PRO A 23 4.37 13.80 2.73
CA PRO A 23 4.98 15.00 2.15
C PRO A 23 6.25 14.74 1.35
N LEU A 24 6.92 13.61 1.57
CA LEU A 24 8.16 13.25 0.87
C LEU A 24 7.87 12.61 -0.50
N LEU A 25 6.64 12.19 -0.75
CA LEU A 25 6.26 11.60 -2.02
C LEU A 25 6.17 12.69 -3.10
N PRO A 26 6.72 12.44 -4.30
CA PRO A 26 6.56 13.39 -5.40
C PRO A 26 5.08 13.52 -5.77
N PRO A 27 4.66 14.69 -6.29
CA PRO A 27 3.30 14.86 -6.78
C PRO A 27 3.02 13.84 -7.89
N ARG A 28 1.82 13.24 -7.86
CA ARG A 28 1.46 12.25 -8.87
C ARG A 28 1.40 12.90 -10.25
N PRO A 29 2.00 12.27 -11.28
CA PRO A 29 1.93 12.79 -12.63
C PRO A 29 0.47 12.82 -13.12
N PRO A 30 0.12 13.77 -14.01
CA PRO A 30 -1.21 13.85 -14.57
C PRO A 30 -1.56 12.56 -15.30
N ARG A 31 -2.77 12.06 -15.05
CA ARG A 31 -3.23 10.83 -15.68
C ARG A 31 -3.41 11.06 -17.18
N ARG A 32 -2.95 10.10 -18.00
CA ARG A 32 -3.16 10.16 -19.46
C ARG A 32 -4.64 10.29 -19.78
N TYR A 33 -4.98 11.18 -20.71
CA TYR A 33 -6.37 11.35 -21.14
C TYR A 33 -6.87 10.16 -21.94
N ARG A 34 -6.11 9.73 -22.96
CA ARG A 34 -6.44 8.58 -23.80
C ARG A 34 -5.82 7.31 -23.24
N ASN A 35 -6.61 6.25 -23.13
CA ASN A 35 -6.21 4.93 -22.61
C ASN A 35 -5.51 5.01 -21.24
N PRO A 36 -6.19 5.55 -20.20
CA PRO A 36 -5.57 5.87 -18.91
C PRO A 36 -5.09 4.65 -18.09
N GLY A 37 -5.39 3.43 -18.51
CA GLY A 37 -5.12 2.22 -17.75
C GLY A 37 -5.91 2.15 -16.44
N ARG A 38 -5.42 1.31 -15.51
CA ARG A 38 -6.03 1.12 -14.20
C ARG A 38 -5.85 2.37 -13.33
N LYS A 39 -6.89 2.75 -12.58
CA LYS A 39 -6.75 3.82 -11.57
C LYS A 39 -5.68 3.42 -10.54
N PRO A 40 -4.74 4.32 -10.20
CA PRO A 40 -3.80 4.09 -9.12
C PRO A 40 -4.52 3.85 -7.79
N LEU A 41 -3.93 3.02 -6.94
CA LEU A 41 -4.36 2.84 -5.57
C LEU A 41 -3.98 4.06 -4.71
N ASN A 42 -4.54 4.16 -3.51
CA ASN A 42 -4.08 5.10 -2.50
C ASN A 42 -2.61 4.76 -2.11
N ASP A 43 -1.72 5.74 -2.05
CA ASP A 43 -0.28 5.52 -1.81
C ASP A 43 0.00 4.84 -0.46
N ARG A 44 -0.75 5.18 0.59
CA ARG A 44 -0.63 4.53 1.90
C ARG A 44 -0.99 3.05 1.81
N LYS A 45 -2.04 2.73 1.06
CA LYS A 45 -2.48 1.35 0.82
C LYS A 45 -1.43 0.55 0.05
N VAL A 46 -0.77 1.17 -0.93
CA VAL A 46 0.37 0.56 -1.64
C VAL A 46 1.53 0.31 -0.68
N LEU A 47 1.89 1.28 0.18
CA LEU A 47 2.95 1.12 1.16
C LEU A 47 2.67 -0.01 2.16
N CYS A 48 1.42 -0.15 2.62
CA CYS A 48 1.01 -1.30 3.43
C CYS A 48 1.23 -2.63 2.71
N GLY A 49 0.87 -2.71 1.42
CA GLY A 49 1.10 -3.90 0.59
C GLY A 49 2.58 -4.23 0.40
N ILE A 50 3.43 -3.23 0.18
CA ILE A 50 4.89 -3.39 0.11
C ILE A 50 5.43 -3.96 1.43
N ARG A 51 5.06 -3.36 2.57
CA ARG A 51 5.47 -3.85 3.89
C ARG A 51 4.99 -5.27 4.15
N TYR A 52 3.78 -5.61 3.71
CA TYR A 52 3.25 -6.97 3.83
C TYR A 52 4.13 -7.99 3.10
N VAL A 53 4.50 -7.71 1.84
CA VAL A 53 5.40 -8.57 1.05
C VAL A 53 6.76 -8.71 1.71
N LEU A 54 7.35 -7.60 2.16
CA LEU A 54 8.65 -7.61 2.83
C LEU A 54 8.63 -8.38 4.15
N TYR A 55 7.55 -8.25 4.93
CA TYR A 55 7.41 -8.91 6.23
C TYR A 55 7.12 -10.40 6.11
N THR A 56 6.31 -10.78 5.12
CA THR A 56 5.87 -12.18 4.93
C THR A 56 6.74 -12.97 3.95
N ALA A 57 7.64 -12.29 3.21
CA ALA A 57 8.51 -12.85 2.18
C ALA A 57 7.76 -13.61 1.06
N ILE A 58 6.49 -13.28 0.81
CA ILE A 58 5.73 -13.85 -0.30
C ILE A 58 6.10 -13.20 -1.64
N PHE A 59 5.83 -13.89 -2.75
CA PHE A 59 5.90 -13.24 -4.06
C PHE A 59 4.73 -12.29 -4.29
N TRP A 60 4.93 -11.27 -5.14
CA TRP A 60 3.93 -10.27 -5.52
C TRP A 60 2.64 -10.88 -6.08
N GLU A 61 2.72 -12.00 -6.77
CA GLU A 61 1.58 -12.73 -7.35
C GLU A 61 0.62 -13.26 -6.27
N TYR A 62 1.13 -13.49 -5.06
CA TYR A 62 0.34 -13.93 -3.91
C TYR A 62 -0.14 -12.79 -3.02
N LEU A 63 0.14 -11.53 -3.38
CA LEU A 63 -0.32 -10.38 -2.60
C LEU A 63 -1.86 -10.38 -2.56
N PRO A 64 -2.49 -10.32 -1.36
CA PRO A 64 -3.93 -10.30 -1.25
C PRO A 64 -4.55 -9.17 -2.10
N LYS A 65 -5.68 -9.48 -2.75
CA LYS A 65 -6.39 -8.53 -3.63
C LYS A 65 -6.78 -7.24 -2.90
N SER A 66 -6.99 -7.28 -1.58
CA SER A 66 -7.24 -6.10 -0.77
C SER A 66 -6.14 -5.03 -0.91
N TRP A 67 -4.89 -5.43 -1.14
CA TRP A 67 -3.74 -4.54 -1.34
C TRP A 67 -3.39 -4.35 -2.83
N ALA A 68 -3.65 -5.36 -3.66
CA ALA A 68 -3.27 -5.36 -5.08
C ALA A 68 -4.36 -4.79 -6.02
N SER A 69 -5.59 -4.57 -5.53
CA SER A 69 -6.73 -4.25 -6.37
C SER A 69 -7.36 -2.89 -6.12
N GLY A 70 -7.33 -2.01 -7.12
CA GLY A 70 -8.09 -0.76 -7.18
C GLY A 70 -9.57 -0.92 -7.52
N ARG A 71 -10.22 -2.01 -7.08
CA ARG A 71 -11.69 -2.09 -7.01
C ARG A 71 -12.06 -1.96 -5.53
N GLU A 72 -12.69 -0.85 -5.20
CA GLU A 72 -13.64 -0.78 -4.09
C GLU A 72 -14.99 -1.32 -4.59
#